data_AF-A0A350DNV5-F1
#
_entry.id   AF-A0A350DNV5-F1
#
_cell.length_a   1.000
_cell.length_b   1.000
_cell.length_c   1.000
_cell.angle_alpha   90.00
_cell.angle_beta   90.00
_cell.angle_gamma   90.00
#
_symmetry.space_group_name_H-M   'P 1'
#
loop_
_entity.id
_entity.type
_entity.pdbx_description
1 polymer ?
#
loop_
_entity_poly.entity_id
_entity_poly.type
_entity_poly.pdbx_seq_one_letter_code
_entity_poly.pdbx_strand_id
1 'polypeptide(L)'
;MKATNQTGFTLIEIMIVVAIMGILASVALPHYNSYASRARAAVGAVELASIKQAVNECVAQTGMIAGCNAGTSGIPAIAAFTTTSNVTALTSVSDGVISAVTGSTDNTGNNLTYINTPTMVAGGTNMIWTNTGTVCNSARGFRSGAGNCP
;
A
#
# COMPACT_ATOMS: atom_id res chain seq x y z
N MET A 1 -28.36 51.24 27.03
CA MET A 1 -27.95 49.89 26.59
C MET A 1 -27.39 50.02 25.19
N LYS A 2 -26.10 49.75 24.98
CA LYS A 2 -25.42 49.93 23.69
C LYS A 2 -25.81 48.74 22.81
N ALA A 3 -26.66 48.95 21.81
CA ALA A 3 -27.04 47.92 20.86
C ALA A 3 -25.80 47.54 20.04
N THR A 4 -25.27 46.34 20.26
CA THR A 4 -24.27 45.73 19.40
C THR A 4 -24.94 45.37 18.08
N ASN A 5 -24.63 46.10 17.01
CA ASN A 5 -25.01 45.73 15.64
C ASN A 5 -24.38 44.38 15.31
N GLN A 6 -25.15 43.30 15.42
CA GLN A 6 -24.78 42.01 14.87
C GLN A 6 -24.90 42.08 13.35
N THR A 7 -23.76 42.32 12.68
CA THR A 7 -23.63 42.13 11.23
C THR A 7 -23.62 40.63 10.96
N GLY A 8 -24.76 40.07 10.55
CA GLY A 8 -24.84 38.69 10.08
C GLY A 8 -24.22 38.52 8.70
N PHE A 9 -23.76 37.31 8.39
CA PHE A 9 -23.35 36.92 7.03
C PHE A 9 -24.55 36.98 6.09
N THR A 10 -24.34 37.49 4.88
CA THR A 10 -25.38 37.53 3.85
C THR A 10 -25.53 36.16 3.18
N LEU A 11 -26.75 35.84 2.72
CA LEU A 11 -26.98 34.62 1.93
C LEU A 11 -26.13 34.58 0.66
N ILE A 12 -25.88 35.75 0.05
CA ILE A 12 -25.05 35.84 -1.15
C ILE A 12 -23.57 35.52 -0.86
N GLU A 13 -23.05 35.93 0.30
CA GLU A 13 -21.69 35.55 0.71
C GLU A 13 -21.57 34.04 0.91
N ILE A 14 -22.54 33.41 1.59
CA ILE A 14 -22.51 31.96 1.80
C ILE A 14 -22.63 31.22 0.45
N MET A 15 -23.44 31.70 -0.50
CA MET A 15 -23.54 31.10 -1.82
C MET A 15 -22.22 31.15 -2.62
N ILE A 16 -21.53 32.29 -2.60
CA ILE A 16 -20.23 32.43 -3.29
C ILE A 16 -19.17 31.53 -2.64
N VAL A 17 -19.14 31.47 -1.30
CA VAL A 17 -18.20 30.59 -0.58
C VAL A 17 -18.44 29.12 -0.92
N VAL A 18 -19.69 28.67 -0.96
CA VAL A 18 -20.02 27.28 -1.32
C VAL A 18 -19.64 26.99 -2.77
N ALA A 19 -19.84 27.94 -3.70
CA ALA A 19 -19.43 27.78 -5.09
C ALA A 19 -17.90 27.60 -5.23
N ILE A 20 -17.11 28.45 -4.56
CA ILE A 20 -15.65 28.34 -4.57
C ILE A 20 -15.18 27.04 -3.91
N MET A 21 -15.77 26.66 -2.77
CA MET A 21 -15.49 25.40 -2.09
C MET A 21 -15.78 24.19 -2.97
N GLY A 22 -16.85 24.22 -3.77
CA GLY A 22 -17.18 23.17 -4.73
C GLY A 22 -16.09 22.99 -5.80
N ILE A 23 -15.59 24.09 -6.37
CA ILE A 23 -14.50 24.07 -7.36
C ILE A 23 -13.23 23.48 -6.73
N LEU A 24 -12.84 23.97 -5.55
CA LEU A 24 -11.63 23.49 -4.86
C LEU A 24 -11.73 22.01 -4.48
N ALA A 25 -12.90 21.57 -3.97
CA ALA A 25 -13.12 20.19 -3.59
C ALA A 25 -12.97 19.22 -4.77
N SER A 26 -13.42 19.62 -5.97
CA SER A 26 -13.33 18.79 -7.18
C SER A 26 -11.89 18.41 -7.56
N VAL A 27 -10.92 19.28 -7.27
CA VAL A 27 -9.49 19.05 -7.56
C VAL A 27 -8.78 18.45 -6.35
N ALA A 28 -9.07 18.95 -5.14
CA ALA A 28 -8.36 18.54 -3.93
C ALA A 28 -8.66 17.09 -3.51
N LEU A 29 -9.91 16.63 -3.61
CA LEU A 29 -10.30 15.29 -3.16
C LEU A 29 -9.63 14.16 -3.96
N PRO A 30 -9.60 14.17 -5.31
CA PRO A 30 -8.86 13.16 -6.08
C PRO A 30 -7.37 13.09 -5.72
N HIS A 31 -6.74 14.25 -5.51
CA HIS A 31 -5.33 14.32 -5.10
C HIS A 31 -5.11 13.72 -3.72
N TYR A 32 -5.89 14.14 -2.72
CA TYR A 32 -5.80 13.60 -1.36
C TYR A 32 -5.98 12.08 -1.32
N ASN A 33 -6.98 11.56 -2.04
CA ASN A 33 -7.25 10.12 -2.13
C ASN A 33 -6.09 9.34 -2.77
N SER A 34 -5.38 9.95 -3.72
CA SER A 34 -4.20 9.35 -4.35
C SER A 34 -3.01 9.30 -3.39
N TYR A 35 -2.78 10.38 -2.63
CA TYR A 35 -1.73 10.42 -1.60
C TYR A 35 -2.00 9.44 -0.46
N ALA A 36 -3.23 9.39 0.05
CA ALA A 36 -3.62 8.45 1.09
C ALA A 36 -3.47 6.99 0.62
N SER A 37 -3.86 6.69 -0.63
CA SER A 37 -3.68 5.36 -1.21
C SER A 37 -2.20 4.97 -1.30
N ARG A 38 -1.34 5.86 -1.78
CA ARG A 38 0.11 5.63 -1.86
C ARG A 38 0.75 5.45 -0.48
N ALA A 39 0.31 6.21 0.51
CA ALA A 39 0.77 6.05 1.89
C ALA A 39 0.41 4.67 2.45
N ARG A 40 -0.83 4.20 2.23
CA ARG A 40 -1.24 2.84 2.61
C ARG A 40 -0.40 1.76 1.92
N ALA A 41 -0.09 1.93 0.63
CA ALA A 41 0.80 1.02 -0.08
C ALA A 41 2.21 0.97 0.55
N ALA A 42 2.78 2.13 0.89
CA ALA A 42 4.08 2.24 1.54
C ALA A 42 4.10 1.56 2.91
N VAL A 43 3.10 1.84 3.77
CA VAL A 43 3.00 1.23 5.10
C VAL A 43 2.74 -0.27 4.98
N GLY A 44 1.88 -0.72 4.05
CA GLY A 44 1.63 -2.14 3.82
C GLY A 44 2.88 -2.90 3.37
N ALA A 45 3.74 -2.28 2.54
CA ALA A 45 5.02 -2.89 2.18
C ALA A 45 5.99 -3.00 3.37
N VAL A 46 5.94 -2.08 4.33
CA VAL A 46 6.70 -2.16 5.58
C VAL A 46 6.16 -3.27 6.48
N GLU A 47 4.83 -3.42 6.60
CA GLU A 47 4.21 -4.50 7.36
C GLU A 47 4.59 -5.89 6.78
N LEU A 48 4.60 -6.02 5.45
CA LEU A 48 5.02 -7.22 4.74
C LEU A 48 6.54 -7.47 4.77
N ALA A 49 7.34 -6.51 5.23
CA ALA A 49 8.80 -6.67 5.33
C ALA A 49 9.19 -7.76 6.33
N SER A 50 8.36 -8.01 7.35
CA SER A 50 8.55 -9.12 8.30
C SER A 50 8.49 -10.49 7.62
N ILE A 51 7.52 -10.70 6.72
CA ILE A 51 7.39 -11.93 5.91
C ILE A 51 8.57 -12.04 4.94
N LYS A 52 8.95 -10.92 4.31
CA LYS A 52 10.14 -10.84 3.44
C LYS A 52 11.42 -11.26 4.16
N GLN A 53 11.59 -10.84 5.42
CA GLN A 53 12.71 -11.24 6.24
C GLN A 53 12.67 -12.75 6.54
N ALA A 54 11.52 -13.31 6.91
CA ALA A 54 11.37 -14.75 7.15
C ALA A 54 11.69 -15.57 5.89
N VAL A 55 11.31 -15.09 4.70
CA VAL A 55 11.72 -15.71 3.43
C VAL A 55 13.23 -15.65 3.24
N ASN A 56 13.88 -14.50 3.47
CA ASN A 56 15.34 -14.39 3.38
C ASN A 56 16.05 -15.36 4.34
N GLU A 57 15.54 -15.52 5.56
CA GLU A 57 16.08 -16.46 6.55
C GLU A 57 15.92 -17.91 6.09
N CYS A 58 14.76 -18.27 5.54
CA CYS A 58 14.53 -19.58 4.94
C CYS A 58 15.56 -19.86 3.82
N VAL A 59 15.76 -18.92 2.89
CA VAL A 59 16.73 -19.07 1.80
C VAL A 59 18.16 -19.16 2.33
N ALA A 60 18.50 -18.41 3.38
CA ALA A 60 19.83 -18.47 3.99
C ALA A 60 20.10 -19.85 4.65
N GLN A 61 19.07 -20.51 5.16
CA GLN A 61 19.18 -21.84 5.77
C GLN A 61 19.21 -22.97 4.74
N THR A 62 18.35 -22.90 3.71
CA THR A 62 18.17 -23.97 2.71
C THR A 62 19.11 -23.82 1.51
N GLY A 63 19.62 -22.62 1.26
CA GLY A 63 20.36 -22.27 0.05
C GLY A 63 19.50 -22.16 -1.22
N MET A 64 18.17 -22.29 -1.11
CA MET A 64 17.24 -22.29 -2.24
C MET A 64 15.95 -21.52 -1.90
N ILE A 65 15.38 -20.83 -2.89
CA ILE A 65 14.06 -20.18 -2.75
C ILE A 65 12.92 -21.22 -2.70
N ALA A 66 13.07 -22.31 -3.44
CA ALA A 66 12.07 -23.37 -3.50
C ALA A 66 11.82 -23.98 -2.12
N GLY A 67 10.54 -24.12 -1.74
CA GLY A 67 10.13 -24.66 -0.44
C GLY A 67 9.99 -23.63 0.69
N CYS A 68 10.35 -22.37 0.47
CA CYS A 68 10.07 -21.27 1.40
C CYS A 68 8.59 -20.84 1.29
N ASN A 69 7.72 -21.65 1.89
CA ASN A 69 6.27 -21.51 1.84
C ASN A 69 5.72 -20.99 3.17
N ALA A 70 4.47 -20.49 3.16
CA ALA A 70 3.78 -20.15 4.40
C ALA A 70 3.69 -21.37 5.33
N GLY A 71 4.05 -21.18 6.60
CA GLY A 71 4.06 -22.24 7.61
C GLY A 71 5.33 -23.10 7.63
N THR A 72 6.32 -22.85 6.76
CA THR A 72 7.60 -23.56 6.76
C THR A 72 8.75 -22.64 7.14
N SER A 73 9.84 -23.20 7.67
CA SER A 73 11.12 -22.49 7.88
C SER A 73 11.00 -21.12 8.58
N GLY A 74 10.10 -21.01 9.56
CA GLY A 74 9.87 -19.76 10.32
C GLY A 74 8.92 -18.75 9.66
N ILE A 75 8.47 -18.99 8.43
CA ILE A 75 7.46 -18.17 7.75
C ILE A 75 6.09 -18.49 8.38
N PRO A 76 5.33 -17.50 8.87
CA PRO A 76 4.03 -17.76 9.48
C PRO A 76 3.06 -18.35 8.46
N ALA A 77 2.18 -19.25 8.93
CA ALA A 77 1.07 -19.74 8.12
C ALA A 77 0.14 -18.58 7.75
N ILE A 78 -0.50 -18.66 6.59
CA ILE A 78 -1.42 -17.60 6.12
C ILE A 78 -2.52 -17.31 7.14
N ALA A 79 -3.08 -18.35 7.76
CA ALA A 79 -4.12 -18.23 8.78
C ALA A 79 -3.64 -17.54 10.08
N ALA A 80 -2.34 -17.47 10.33
CA ALA A 80 -1.77 -16.76 11.47
C ALA A 80 -1.53 -15.26 11.19
N PHE A 81 -1.67 -14.83 9.94
CA PHE A 81 -1.54 -13.42 9.58
C PHE A 81 -2.73 -12.62 10.12
N THR A 82 -2.44 -11.62 10.95
CA THR A 82 -3.47 -10.68 11.42
C THR A 82 -3.60 -9.54 10.43
N THR A 83 -4.79 -9.34 9.88
CA THR A 83 -5.04 -8.29 8.89
C THR A 83 -4.99 -6.91 9.53
N THR A 84 -4.56 -5.93 8.73
CA THR A 84 -4.50 -4.52 9.12
C THR A 84 -5.28 -3.68 8.13
N SER A 85 -5.39 -2.36 8.39
CA SER A 85 -5.95 -1.43 7.41
C SER A 85 -5.07 -1.25 6.18
N ASN A 86 -3.79 -1.65 6.21
CA ASN A 86 -2.83 -1.49 5.10
C ASN A 86 -2.56 -2.79 4.35
N VAL A 87 -2.77 -3.95 4.99
CA VAL A 87 -2.72 -5.29 4.41
C VAL A 87 -3.99 -6.03 4.81
N THR A 88 -4.97 -6.04 3.90
CA THR A 88 -6.30 -6.59 4.15
C THR A 88 -6.35 -8.10 3.99
N ALA A 89 -5.39 -8.69 3.29
CA ALA A 89 -5.19 -10.13 3.24
C ALA A 89 -3.74 -10.47 2.87
N LEU A 90 -3.14 -11.46 3.53
CA LEU A 90 -2.01 -12.20 2.98
C LEU A 90 -2.60 -13.39 2.22
N THR A 91 -2.40 -13.48 0.91
CA THR A 91 -3.07 -14.49 0.08
C THR A 91 -2.24 -15.75 -0.09
N SER A 92 -0.93 -15.61 -0.27
CA SER A 92 0.00 -16.74 -0.33
C SER A 92 1.44 -16.32 -0.04
N VAL A 93 2.21 -17.28 0.48
CA VAL A 93 3.67 -17.28 0.41
C VAL A 93 4.05 -18.64 -0.16
N SER A 94 4.54 -18.66 -1.40
CA SER A 94 4.88 -19.90 -2.10
C SER A 94 6.20 -19.70 -2.82
N ASP A 95 7.17 -20.60 -2.58
CA ASP A 95 8.52 -20.50 -3.10
C ASP A 95 9.07 -19.07 -2.97
N GLY A 96 8.95 -18.50 -1.77
CA GLY A 96 9.36 -17.15 -1.43
C GLY A 96 8.53 -16.01 -2.05
N VAL A 97 7.63 -16.26 -2.99
CA VAL A 97 6.75 -15.25 -3.58
C VAL A 97 5.69 -14.85 -2.58
N ILE A 98 5.67 -13.58 -2.20
CA ILE A 98 4.71 -13.02 -1.24
C ILE A 98 3.59 -12.35 -2.00
N SER A 99 2.37 -12.87 -1.87
CA SER A 99 1.16 -12.27 -2.44
C SER A 99 0.23 -11.77 -1.33
N ALA A 100 -0.21 -10.53 -1.46
CA ALA A 100 -1.09 -9.88 -0.50
C ALA A 100 -2.04 -8.89 -1.18
N VAL A 101 -3.14 -8.57 -0.51
CA VAL A 101 -4.05 -7.48 -0.85
C VAL A 101 -3.76 -6.32 0.10
N THR A 102 -3.49 -5.15 -0.47
CA THR A 102 -3.21 -3.94 0.30
C THR A 102 -4.49 -3.17 0.60
N GLY A 103 -4.46 -2.28 1.60
CA GLY A 103 -5.52 -1.31 1.85
C GLY A 103 -5.47 -0.07 0.93
N SER A 104 -4.48 0.00 0.05
CA SER A 104 -4.40 0.98 -1.05
C SER A 104 -5.40 0.60 -2.12
N THR A 105 -6.00 1.60 -2.78
CA THR A 105 -7.02 1.38 -3.80
C THR A 105 -6.68 2.07 -5.13
N ASP A 106 -7.21 1.50 -6.22
CA ASP A 106 -7.24 2.13 -7.54
C ASP A 106 -8.29 3.25 -7.63
N ASN A 107 -8.45 3.87 -8.80
CA ASN A 107 -9.40 4.97 -9.05
C ASN A 107 -10.88 4.57 -8.88
N THR A 108 -11.19 3.28 -8.96
CA THR A 108 -12.54 2.73 -8.79
C THR A 108 -12.83 2.24 -7.37
N GLY A 109 -11.82 2.27 -6.49
CA GLY A 109 -11.94 1.84 -5.10
C GLY A 109 -11.56 0.38 -4.84
N ASN A 110 -11.08 -0.36 -5.85
CA ASN A 110 -10.62 -1.73 -5.65
C ASN A 110 -9.25 -1.74 -4.99
N ASN A 111 -9.05 -2.67 -4.06
CA ASN A 111 -7.77 -2.86 -3.38
C ASN A 111 -6.67 -3.28 -4.36
N LEU A 112 -5.49 -2.66 -4.24
CA LEU A 112 -4.31 -3.02 -5.02
C LEU A 112 -3.63 -4.26 -4.44
N THR A 113 -3.09 -5.11 -5.30
CA THR A 113 -2.35 -6.31 -4.91
C THR A 113 -0.87 -6.02 -4.82
N TYR A 114 -0.20 -6.65 -3.86
CA TYR A 114 1.24 -6.64 -3.68
C TYR A 114 1.75 -8.06 -3.96
N ILE A 115 2.60 -8.21 -4.97
CA ILE A 115 3.18 -9.50 -5.37
C ILE A 115 4.67 -9.31 -5.44
N ASN A 116 5.41 -9.73 -4.40
CA ASN A 116 6.86 -9.59 -4.34
C ASN A 116 7.52 -10.94 -4.63
N THR A 117 8.26 -11.00 -5.73
CA THR A 117 8.98 -12.19 -6.15
C THR A 117 10.47 -12.01 -5.84
N PRO A 118 11.08 -12.91 -5.06
CA PRO A 118 12.52 -12.97 -4.91
C PRO A 118 13.16 -13.69 -6.09
N THR A 119 14.32 -13.20 -6.48
CA THR A 119 15.19 -13.85 -7.46
C THR A 119 16.59 -13.92 -6.89
N MET A 120 17.17 -15.12 -6.83
CA MET A 120 18.58 -15.28 -6.47
C MET A 120 19.45 -14.95 -7.67
N VAL A 121 20.45 -14.09 -7.47
CA VAL A 121 21.49 -13.85 -8.46
C VAL A 121 22.50 -15.00 -8.37
N ALA A 122 22.78 -15.65 -9.50
CA ALA A 122 23.79 -16.71 -9.53
C ALA A 122 25.15 -16.17 -9.04
N GLY A 123 25.69 -16.77 -7.98
CA GLY A 123 26.93 -16.32 -7.34
C GLY A 123 26.82 -15.03 -6.52
N GLY A 124 25.62 -14.46 -6.37
CA GLY A 124 25.37 -13.30 -5.51
C GLY A 124 24.95 -13.70 -4.10
N THR A 125 25.35 -12.90 -3.11
CA THR A 125 24.91 -13.05 -1.70
C THR A 125 23.54 -12.43 -1.43
N ASN A 126 23.01 -11.64 -2.36
CA ASN A 126 21.78 -10.86 -2.17
C ASN A 126 20.65 -11.36 -3.10
N MET A 127 19.43 -11.41 -2.57
CA MET A 127 18.22 -11.61 -3.35
C MET A 127 17.73 -10.29 -3.95
N ILE A 128 17.44 -10.30 -5.25
CA ILE A 128 16.71 -9.20 -5.91
C ILE A 128 15.23 -9.44 -5.69
N TRP A 129 14.50 -8.40 -5.35
CA TRP A 129 13.06 -8.48 -5.16
C TRP A 129 12.37 -7.61 -6.20
N THR A 130 11.37 -8.15 -6.88
CA THR A 130 10.58 -7.45 -7.89
C THR A 130 9.12 -7.52 -7.52
N ASN A 131 8.44 -6.38 -7.52
CA ASN A 131 7.01 -6.29 -7.30
C ASN A 131 6.27 -6.26 -8.65
N THR A 132 5.35 -7.20 -8.84
CA THR A 132 4.51 -7.30 -10.05
C THR A 132 3.02 -7.15 -9.74
N GLY A 133 2.67 -6.80 -8.50
CA GLY A 133 1.30 -6.55 -8.09
C GLY A 133 0.74 -5.26 -8.68
N THR A 134 -0.59 -5.11 -8.65
CA THR A 134 -1.26 -3.90 -9.16
C THR A 134 -0.94 -2.65 -8.33
N VAL A 135 -0.30 -2.81 -7.17
CA VAL A 135 0.28 -1.72 -6.35
C VAL A 135 1.38 -0.96 -7.08
N CYS A 136 2.00 -1.52 -8.12
CA CYS A 136 2.90 -0.82 -9.03
C CYS A 136 2.13 0.09 -9.99
N ASN A 137 1.51 1.11 -9.41
CA ASN A 137 0.64 2.05 -10.08
C ASN A 137 1.13 3.48 -9.85
N SER A 138 1.52 4.16 -10.93
CA SER A 138 2.09 5.51 -10.86
C SER A 138 1.10 6.57 -10.37
N ALA A 139 -0.22 6.34 -10.50
CA ALA A 139 -1.26 7.26 -10.03
C ALA A 139 -1.49 7.14 -8.52
N ARG A 140 -1.78 5.94 -8.02
CA ARG A 140 -2.25 5.73 -6.63
C ARG A 140 -1.42 4.75 -5.78
N GLY A 141 -0.49 4.01 -6.38
CA GLY A 141 0.40 3.08 -5.70
C GLY A 141 1.86 3.53 -5.75
N PHE A 142 2.79 2.59 -5.85
CA PHE A 142 4.21 2.87 -6.05
C PHE A 142 4.49 3.34 -7.48
N ARG A 143 5.40 4.32 -7.59
CA ARG A 143 6.01 4.68 -8.89
C ARG A 143 7.09 3.65 -9.22
N SER A 144 7.47 3.58 -10.50
CA SER A 144 8.67 2.85 -10.92
C SER A 144 9.87 3.27 -10.08
N GLY A 145 10.67 2.28 -9.64
CA GLY A 145 11.81 2.45 -8.74
C GLY A 145 11.47 2.54 -7.24
N ALA A 146 10.18 2.50 -6.86
CA ALA A 146 9.75 2.48 -5.45
C ALA A 146 9.04 1.16 -5.11
N GLY A 147 9.18 0.68 -3.88
CA GLY A 147 8.46 -0.52 -3.41
C GLY A 147 8.78 -1.80 -4.20
N ASN A 148 9.97 -1.87 -4.80
CA ASN A 148 10.43 -2.91 -5.73
C ASN A 148 9.67 -2.96 -7.06
N CYS A 149 8.90 -1.93 -7.40
CA CYS A 149 8.25 -1.84 -8.69
C CYS A 149 9.27 -1.50 -9.79
N PRO A 150 9.23 -2.21 -10.93
CA PRO A 150 10.05 -1.89 -12.09
C PRO A 150 9.71 -0.51 -12.65
#